data_AF-A0A7C8JKD2-F1
#
_entry.id   AF-A0A7C8JKD2-F1
#
_cell.length_a   1.000
_cell.length_b   1.000
_cell.length_c   1.000
_cell.angle_alpha   90.00
_cell.angle_beta   90.00
_cell.angle_gamma   90.00
#
_symmetry.space_group_name_H-M   'P 1'
#
loop_
_entity.id
_entity.type
_entity.pdbx_description
1 polymer ?
#
loop_
_entity_poly.entity_id
_entity_poly.type
_entity_poly.pdbx_seq_one_letter_code
_entity_poly.pdbx_strand_id
1 'polypeptide(L)'
;MGVSQDEESDSLPNKRRGKKTEAEKASKSPAKPDPNELADELAQLKLKFEKLRRLQADDADAIYAEQIKALEERDKASQRIVVNLKAELKSRSISLQQLQEKEKRIQELEKQNSLMEDKIERLLQDHAVLSAKLETARNIGKTPSNNSKTTASSSVSKEFSQHRENLYSDLCGLIVVNVKSDEDGGIEYDCLSTGKNGALHFKLQLDAEDDEDQVDDDGPYFTYNPMLEPGRDERLIAVLPPIFRDEMNFKRTRGVDFYLQLMQSLQSS
;
A
#
# COMPACT_ATOMS: atom_id res chain seq x y z
N MET A 1 12.39 40.02 -17.99
CA MET A 1 13.22 39.10 -18.81
C MET A 1 12.25 38.26 -19.63
N GLY A 2 12.17 38.32 -20.95
CA GLY A 2 12.80 39.14 -21.97
C GLY A 2 11.82 39.20 -23.14
N VAL A 3 11.74 40.37 -23.78
CA VAL A 3 11.01 40.57 -25.03
C VAL A 3 12.04 40.37 -26.14
N SER A 4 11.87 39.34 -26.96
CA SER A 4 12.68 39.15 -28.17
C SER A 4 12.11 40.04 -29.28
N GLN A 5 12.86 41.09 -29.59
CA GLN A 5 12.82 41.82 -30.85
C GLN A 5 13.94 41.25 -31.73
N ASP A 6 13.59 40.79 -32.93
CA ASP A 6 14.50 40.64 -34.07
C ASP A 6 13.67 41.21 -35.25
N GLU A 7 14.05 42.38 -35.79
CA GLU A 7 14.90 42.56 -37.00
C GLU A 7 14.16 41.97 -38.23
N GLU A 8 13.87 42.71 -39.31
CA GLU A 8 14.89 43.18 -40.24
C GLU A 8 14.29 44.17 -41.26
N SER A 9 15.10 45.14 -41.63
CA SER A 9 14.89 46.16 -42.65
C SER A 9 14.70 45.61 -44.06
N ASP A 10 13.94 46.29 -44.92
CA ASP A 10 14.25 46.26 -46.35
C ASP A 10 14.18 47.66 -47.00
N SER A 11 15.26 47.91 -47.73
CA SER A 11 15.73 49.19 -48.25
C SER A 11 15.37 49.30 -49.73
N LEU A 12 14.79 50.42 -50.15
CA LEU A 12 14.58 50.73 -51.56
C LEU A 12 15.91 51.02 -52.28
N PRO A 13 16.19 50.44 -53.46
CA PRO A 13 17.18 50.97 -54.37
C PRO A 13 16.53 51.64 -55.58
N ASN A 14 16.73 52.96 -55.65
CA ASN A 14 16.59 53.79 -56.84
C ASN A 14 17.69 53.41 -57.87
N LYS A 15 17.33 53.07 -59.11
CA LYS A 15 18.30 52.90 -60.21
C LYS A 15 17.83 53.59 -61.49
N ARG A 16 18.44 54.76 -61.75
CA ARG A 16 18.54 55.42 -63.06
C ARG A 16 19.46 54.63 -64.00
N ARG A 17 19.06 54.46 -65.27
CA ARG A 17 19.79 54.83 -66.52
C ARG A 17 19.39 53.94 -67.69
N GLY A 18 19.09 54.57 -68.82
CA GLY A 18 19.02 53.90 -70.12
C GLY A 18 18.40 54.78 -71.20
N LYS A 19 19.18 55.72 -71.75
CA LYS A 19 18.86 56.49 -72.96
C LYS A 19 19.49 55.77 -74.15
N LYS A 20 18.71 55.44 -75.19
CA LYS A 20 19.18 55.44 -76.59
C LYS A 20 18.00 55.71 -77.54
N THR A 21 18.31 56.56 -78.49
CA THR A 21 17.51 57.19 -79.53
C THR A 21 17.33 56.28 -80.74
N GLU A 22 16.16 56.33 -81.37
CA GLU A 22 16.07 56.27 -82.83
C GLU A 22 14.85 57.08 -83.29
N ALA A 23 15.06 57.93 -84.28
CA ALA A 23 14.08 58.80 -84.88
C ALA A 23 13.75 58.25 -86.28
N GLU A 24 12.48 58.07 -86.62
CA GLU A 24 11.85 58.77 -87.74
C GLU A 24 10.35 58.47 -87.89
N LYS A 25 9.59 59.58 -87.93
CA LYS A 25 8.37 59.87 -88.70
C LYS A 25 7.45 58.71 -89.14
N ALA A 26 6.20 58.75 -88.67
CA ALA A 26 5.04 58.96 -89.54
C ALA A 26 3.81 59.47 -88.77
N SER A 27 3.41 60.69 -89.12
CA SER A 27 2.08 61.31 -89.05
C SER A 27 0.85 60.44 -88.73
N LYS A 28 0.06 60.82 -87.70
CA LYS A 28 -1.37 61.23 -87.78
C LYS A 28 -2.01 61.28 -86.38
N SER A 29 -2.64 62.40 -86.07
CA SER A 29 -3.59 62.57 -84.95
C SER A 29 -5.03 62.22 -85.40
N PRO A 30 -5.99 62.10 -84.47
CA PRO A 30 -6.51 60.87 -83.88
C PRO A 30 -7.75 60.33 -84.63
N ALA A 31 -7.76 59.04 -84.99
CA ALA A 31 -8.98 58.38 -85.46
C ALA A 31 -9.78 57.93 -84.23
N LYS A 32 -11.05 58.33 -84.15
CA LYS A 32 -11.97 57.92 -83.08
C LYS A 32 -12.15 56.40 -83.14
N PRO A 33 -11.97 55.67 -82.03
CA PRO A 33 -12.19 54.23 -81.99
C PRO A 33 -13.66 53.92 -82.29
N ASP A 34 -13.91 52.81 -83.01
CA ASP A 34 -15.26 52.38 -83.37
C ASP A 34 -16.10 52.15 -82.09
N PRO A 35 -17.31 52.73 -82.00
CA PRO A 35 -18.07 52.78 -80.75
C PRO A 35 -18.50 51.40 -80.23
N ASN A 36 -18.61 50.40 -81.11
CA ASN A 36 -18.96 49.03 -80.74
C ASN A 36 -17.78 48.27 -80.11
N GLU A 37 -16.56 48.43 -80.63
CA GLU A 37 -15.37 47.80 -80.04
C GLU A 37 -15.08 48.37 -78.65
N LEU A 38 -15.25 49.69 -78.50
CA LEU A 38 -15.12 50.36 -77.20
C LEU A 38 -16.20 49.90 -76.19
N ALA A 39 -17.41 49.63 -76.67
CA ALA A 39 -18.50 49.10 -75.85
C ALA A 39 -18.22 47.65 -75.39
N ASP A 40 -17.68 46.82 -76.27
CA ASP A 40 -17.29 45.44 -75.96
C ASP A 40 -16.12 45.40 -74.96
N GLU A 41 -15.11 46.26 -75.10
CA GLU A 41 -14.02 46.38 -74.13
C GLU A 41 -14.52 46.85 -72.75
N LEU A 42 -15.44 47.81 -72.72
CA LEU A 42 -16.05 48.30 -71.48
C LEU A 42 -16.88 47.18 -70.81
N ALA A 43 -17.62 46.40 -71.59
CA ALA A 43 -18.36 45.23 -71.10
C ALA A 43 -17.42 44.14 -70.56
N GLN A 44 -16.33 43.84 -71.26
CA GLN A 44 -15.31 42.89 -70.79
C GLN A 44 -14.60 43.39 -69.53
N LEU A 45 -14.32 44.69 -69.44
CA LEU A 45 -13.68 45.28 -68.27
C LEU A 45 -14.62 45.26 -67.05
N LYS A 46 -15.91 45.54 -67.24
CA LYS A 46 -16.93 45.37 -66.19
C LYS A 46 -17.01 43.94 -65.69
N LEU A 47 -17.04 42.97 -66.60
CA LEU A 47 -17.08 41.54 -66.26
C LEU A 47 -15.82 41.12 -65.48
N LYS A 48 -14.64 41.58 -65.89
CA LYS A 48 -13.37 41.34 -65.18
C LYS A 48 -13.39 41.99 -63.79
N PHE A 49 -13.87 43.23 -63.68
CA PHE A 49 -13.99 43.93 -62.40
C PHE A 49 -14.94 43.22 -61.44
N GLU A 50 -16.10 42.76 -61.93
CA GLU A 50 -17.02 41.98 -61.10
C GLU A 50 -16.42 40.63 -60.67
N LYS A 51 -15.71 39.94 -61.56
CA LYS A 51 -14.99 38.71 -61.21
C LYS A 51 -13.91 38.93 -60.16
N LEU A 52 -13.10 39.98 -60.31
CA LEU A 52 -12.07 40.38 -59.33
C LEU A 52 -12.69 40.75 -57.99
N ARG A 53 -13.82 41.47 -57.99
CA ARG A 53 -14.53 41.85 -56.77
C ARG A 53 -15.11 40.64 -56.04
N ARG A 54 -15.63 39.65 -56.78
CA ARG A 54 -16.09 38.38 -56.21
C ARG A 54 -14.92 37.57 -55.64
N LEU A 55 -13.84 37.42 -56.40
CA LEU A 55 -12.64 36.71 -55.94
C LEU A 55 -12.08 37.33 -54.64
N GLN A 56 -12.01 38.66 -54.56
CA GLN A 56 -11.58 39.36 -53.35
C GLN A 56 -12.52 39.12 -52.15
N ALA A 57 -13.83 39.08 -52.39
CA ALA A 57 -14.80 38.76 -51.33
C ALA A 57 -14.68 37.30 -50.89
N ASP A 58 -14.57 36.37 -51.84
CA ASP A 58 -14.41 34.93 -51.58
C ASP A 58 -13.09 34.64 -50.84
N ASP A 59 -11.99 35.31 -51.21
CA ASP A 59 -10.69 35.19 -50.53
C ASP A 59 -10.75 35.75 -49.09
N ALA A 60 -11.43 36.88 -48.90
CA ALA A 60 -11.64 37.46 -47.56
C ALA A 60 -12.50 36.52 -46.70
N ASP A 61 -13.60 35.99 -47.24
CA ASP A 61 -14.49 35.06 -46.55
C ASP A 61 -13.78 33.74 -46.22
N ALA A 62 -12.89 33.25 -47.10
CA ALA A 62 -12.07 32.06 -46.84
C ALA A 62 -11.10 32.29 -45.67
N ILE A 63 -10.43 33.45 -45.62
CA ILE A 63 -9.52 33.81 -44.51
C ILE A 63 -10.29 33.92 -43.19
N TYR A 64 -11.46 34.57 -43.19
CA TYR A 64 -12.29 34.67 -41.98
C TYR A 64 -12.80 33.30 -41.53
N ALA A 65 -13.22 32.44 -42.45
CA ALA A 65 -13.64 31.08 -42.12
C ALA A 65 -12.50 30.25 -41.52
N GLU A 66 -11.28 30.39 -42.02
CA GLU A 66 -10.10 29.73 -41.44
C GLU A 66 -9.77 30.26 -40.04
N GLN A 67 -9.81 31.58 -39.85
CA GLN A 67 -9.60 32.20 -38.53
C GLN A 67 -10.66 31.75 -37.52
N ILE A 68 -11.93 31.69 -37.91
CA ILE A 68 -13.02 31.20 -37.04
C ILE A 68 -12.73 29.75 -36.64
N LYS A 69 -12.37 28.88 -37.59
CA LYS A 69 -12.01 27.47 -37.28
C LYS A 69 -10.83 27.39 -36.32
N ALA A 70 -9.76 28.15 -36.54
CA ALA A 70 -8.60 28.19 -35.65
C ALA A 70 -8.96 28.66 -34.23
N LEU A 71 -9.83 29.67 -34.11
CA LEU A 71 -10.34 30.14 -32.82
C LEU A 71 -11.20 29.07 -32.11
N GLU A 72 -12.09 28.40 -32.85
CA GLU A 72 -12.89 27.31 -32.30
C GLU A 72 -12.04 26.14 -31.81
N GLU A 73 -11.00 25.76 -32.57
CA GLU A 73 -10.07 24.71 -32.16
C GLU A 73 -9.27 25.10 -30.92
N ARG A 74 -8.80 26.35 -30.85
CA ARG A 74 -8.12 26.91 -29.67
C ARG A 74 -9.05 26.92 -28.46
N ASP A 75 -10.31 27.30 -28.64
CA ASP A 75 -11.30 27.32 -27.56
C ASP A 75 -11.64 25.91 -27.09
N LYS A 76 -11.81 24.94 -28.00
CA LYS A 76 -11.98 23.53 -27.65
C LYS A 76 -10.78 22.98 -26.89
N ALA A 77 -9.56 23.31 -27.30
CA ALA A 77 -8.34 22.90 -26.60
C ALA A 77 -8.26 23.51 -25.19
N SER A 78 -8.57 24.80 -25.06
CA SER A 78 -8.62 25.48 -23.76
C SER A 78 -9.68 24.87 -22.83
N GLN A 79 -10.89 24.60 -23.35
CA GLN A 79 -11.95 23.95 -22.58
C GLN A 79 -11.55 22.56 -22.07
N ARG A 80 -10.85 21.76 -22.90
CA ARG A 80 -10.33 20.45 -22.47
C ARG A 80 -9.35 20.59 -21.30
N ILE A 81 -8.43 21.56 -21.36
CA ILE A 81 -7.49 21.83 -20.27
C ILE A 81 -8.24 22.25 -19.00
N VAL A 82 -9.23 23.14 -19.11
CA VAL A 82 -10.04 23.58 -17.95
C VAL A 82 -10.80 22.42 -17.32
N VAL A 83 -11.37 21.52 -18.13
CA VAL A 83 -12.07 20.33 -17.63
C VAL A 83 -11.10 19.40 -16.91
N ASN A 84 -9.92 19.14 -17.49
CA ASN A 84 -8.91 18.30 -16.87
C ASN A 84 -8.40 18.89 -15.56
N LEU A 85 -8.06 20.18 -15.53
CA LEU A 85 -7.63 20.87 -14.31
C LEU A 85 -8.71 20.84 -13.22
N LYS A 86 -9.98 20.99 -13.58
CA LYS A 86 -11.10 20.85 -12.62
C LYS A 86 -11.21 19.41 -12.10
N ALA A 87 -10.99 18.41 -12.94
CA ALA A 87 -11.00 17.01 -12.51
C ALA A 87 -9.83 16.70 -11.56
N GLU A 88 -8.62 17.17 -11.88
CA GLU A 88 -7.44 17.05 -11.03
C GLU A 88 -7.59 17.79 -9.70
N LEU A 89 -8.20 18.98 -9.69
CA LEU A 89 -8.48 19.70 -8.45
C LEU A 89 -9.45 18.92 -7.55
N LYS A 90 -10.50 18.31 -8.14
CA LYS A 90 -11.43 17.47 -7.39
C LYS A 90 -10.73 16.22 -6.83
N SER A 91 -9.94 15.52 -7.63
CA SER A 91 -9.22 14.33 -7.16
C SER A 91 -8.22 14.70 -6.06
N ARG A 92 -7.47 15.78 -6.22
CA ARG A 92 -6.54 16.27 -5.20
C ARG A 92 -7.25 16.70 -3.92
N SER A 93 -8.43 17.33 -4.03
CA SER A 93 -9.24 17.69 -2.86
C SER A 93 -9.70 16.46 -2.07
N ILE A 94 -10.10 15.39 -2.77
CA ILE A 94 -10.49 14.12 -2.13
C ILE A 94 -9.27 13.50 -1.44
N SER A 95 -8.12 13.45 -2.11
CA SER A 95 -6.89 12.93 -1.52
C SER A 95 -6.44 13.72 -0.28
N LEU A 96 -6.60 15.05 -0.27
CA LEU A 96 -6.32 15.88 0.91
C LEU A 96 -7.27 15.57 2.07
N GLN A 97 -8.57 15.36 1.81
CA GLN A 97 -9.51 14.97 2.86
C GLN A 97 -9.14 13.60 3.46
N GLN A 98 -8.77 12.63 2.62
CA GLN A 98 -8.30 11.33 3.08
C GLN A 98 -7.01 11.44 3.90
N LEU A 99 -6.09 12.33 3.52
CA LEU A 99 -4.86 12.56 4.27
C LEU A 99 -5.16 13.15 5.66
N GLN A 100 -6.06 14.14 5.73
CA GLN A 100 -6.49 14.73 7.01
C GLN A 100 -7.19 13.71 7.92
N GLU A 101 -7.99 12.81 7.36
CA GLU A 101 -8.65 11.75 8.13
C GLU A 101 -7.63 10.74 8.67
N LYS A 102 -6.64 10.35 7.86
CA LYS A 102 -5.52 9.52 8.30
C LYS A 102 -4.69 10.19 9.39
N GLU A 103 -4.42 11.49 9.27
CA GLU A 103 -3.67 12.26 10.26
C GLU A 103 -4.41 12.30 11.61
N LYS A 104 -5.73 12.53 11.61
CA LYS A 104 -6.56 12.41 12.82
C LYS A 104 -6.50 11.01 13.42
N ARG A 105 -6.52 9.97 12.59
CA ARG A 105 -6.42 8.58 13.07
C ARG A 105 -5.06 8.29 13.70
N ILE A 106 -3.98 8.81 13.12
CA ILE A 106 -2.63 8.71 13.67
C ILE A 106 -2.57 9.39 15.04
N GLN A 107 -3.07 10.63 15.17
CA GLN A 107 -3.09 11.35 16.45
C GLN A 107 -3.88 10.58 17.54
N GLU A 108 -5.01 9.97 17.19
CA GLU A 108 -5.77 9.15 18.13
C GLU A 108 -5.00 7.89 18.55
N LEU A 109 -4.33 7.21 17.61
CA LEU A 109 -3.51 6.03 17.90
C LEU A 109 -2.28 6.40 18.76
N GLU A 110 -1.64 7.53 18.50
CA GLU A 110 -0.53 8.04 19.31
C GLU A 110 -0.97 8.32 20.74
N LYS A 111 -2.15 8.93 20.92
CA LYS A 111 -2.74 9.16 22.24
C LYS A 111 -3.05 7.85 22.97
N GLN A 112 -3.57 6.85 22.24
CA GLN A 112 -3.83 5.52 22.82
C GLN A 112 -2.54 4.82 23.22
N ASN A 113 -1.49 4.89 22.40
CA ASN A 113 -0.19 4.33 22.73
C ASN A 113 0.39 4.98 23.98
N SER A 114 0.39 6.31 24.07
CA SER A 114 0.83 7.03 25.28
C SER A 114 0.03 6.62 26.52
N LEU A 115 -1.29 6.46 26.40
CA LEU A 115 -2.13 5.99 27.51
C LEU A 115 -1.78 4.55 27.93
N MET A 116 -1.49 3.68 26.98
CA MET A 116 -1.08 2.29 27.26
C MET A 116 0.31 2.23 27.88
N GLU A 117 1.25 3.05 27.43
CA GLU A 117 2.58 3.20 28.03
C GLU A 117 2.47 3.64 29.49
N ASP A 118 1.67 4.67 29.79
CA ASP A 118 1.40 5.10 31.18
C ASP A 118 0.79 3.97 32.03
N LYS A 119 -0.10 3.16 31.43
CA LYS A 119 -0.74 2.04 32.14
C LYS A 119 0.27 0.94 32.44
N ILE A 120 1.17 0.65 31.50
CA ILE A 120 2.26 -0.31 31.69
C ILE A 120 3.18 0.18 32.81
N GLU A 121 3.57 1.46 32.80
CA GLU A 121 4.43 2.02 33.85
C GLU A 121 3.79 1.91 35.24
N ARG A 122 2.50 2.22 35.37
CA ARG A 122 1.76 2.04 36.62
C ARG A 122 1.71 0.58 37.06
N LEU A 123 1.41 -0.35 36.15
CA LEU A 123 1.37 -1.79 36.48
C LEU A 123 2.74 -2.31 36.90
N LEU A 124 3.84 -1.84 36.29
CA LEU A 124 5.20 -2.18 36.70
C LEU A 124 5.52 -1.64 38.09
N GLN A 125 5.11 -0.41 38.39
CA GLN A 125 5.28 0.19 39.71
C GLN A 125 4.47 -0.57 40.77
N ASP A 126 3.21 -0.93 40.48
CA ASP A 126 2.36 -1.73 41.36
C ASP A 126 2.98 -3.12 41.60
N HIS A 127 3.49 -3.76 40.55
CA HIS A 127 4.17 -5.05 40.68
C HIS A 127 5.41 -4.95 41.59
N ALA A 128 6.23 -3.91 41.45
CA ALA A 128 7.41 -3.69 42.30
C ALA A 128 7.02 -3.48 43.78
N VAL A 129 5.94 -2.73 44.04
CA VAL A 129 5.43 -2.52 45.40
C VAL A 129 4.89 -3.81 45.99
N LEU A 130 4.10 -4.57 45.21
CA LEU A 130 3.53 -5.84 45.65
C LEU A 130 4.61 -6.89 45.89
N SER A 131 5.63 -6.98 45.02
CA SER A 131 6.75 -7.91 45.21
C SER A 131 7.54 -7.58 46.48
N ALA A 132 7.82 -6.29 46.72
CA ALA A 132 8.47 -5.85 47.95
C ALA A 132 7.65 -6.18 49.21
N LYS A 133 6.32 -5.97 49.16
CA LYS A 133 5.41 -6.36 50.26
C LYS A 133 5.38 -7.86 50.50
N LEU A 134 5.47 -8.66 49.44
CA LEU A 134 5.49 -10.12 49.54
C LEU A 134 6.81 -10.60 50.16
N GLU A 135 7.94 -9.98 49.80
CA GLU A 135 9.25 -10.26 50.44
C GLU A 135 9.26 -9.88 51.93
N THR A 136 8.73 -8.72 52.31
CA THR A 136 8.64 -8.34 53.72
C THR A 136 7.71 -9.27 54.51
N ALA A 137 6.56 -9.65 53.95
CA ALA A 137 5.66 -10.63 54.56
C ALA A 137 6.32 -12.02 54.72
N ARG A 138 7.10 -12.48 53.72
CA ARG A 138 7.88 -13.73 53.80
C ARG A 138 8.95 -13.68 54.90
N ASN A 139 9.52 -12.52 55.18
CA ASN A 139 10.54 -12.34 56.21
C ASN A 139 9.96 -12.20 57.62
N ILE A 140 8.72 -11.72 57.78
CA ILE A 140 8.05 -11.60 59.08
C ILE A 140 7.60 -12.97 59.63
N GLY A 141 7.43 -13.98 58.76
CA GLY A 141 7.05 -15.35 59.15
C GLY A 141 8.21 -16.31 59.45
N LYS A 142 9.47 -15.88 59.39
CA LYS A 142 10.64 -16.76 59.60
C LYS A 142 11.54 -16.24 60.71
N THR A 143 11.57 -16.96 61.83
CA THR A 143 12.63 -16.89 62.85
C THR A 143 14.02 -17.02 62.21
N PRO A 144 15.07 -16.41 62.78
CA PRO A 144 16.34 -16.23 62.09
C PRO A 144 17.08 -17.56 61.99
N SER A 145 17.11 -18.13 60.79
CA SER A 145 18.11 -19.14 60.43
C SER A 145 18.83 -18.64 59.18
N ASN A 146 20.14 -18.49 59.34
CA ASN A 146 21.07 -18.01 58.33
C ASN A 146 20.96 -18.77 57.00
N ASN A 147 20.96 -17.98 55.92
CA ASN A 147 21.50 -18.23 54.57
C ASN A 147 20.46 -18.02 53.47
N SER A 148 20.60 -16.91 52.74
CA SER A 148 20.93 -16.99 51.30
C SER A 148 20.96 -15.58 50.72
N LYS A 149 22.16 -15.14 50.39
CA LYS A 149 22.47 -13.94 49.63
C LYS A 149 22.47 -14.34 48.15
N THR A 150 21.30 -14.41 47.49
CA THR A 150 21.22 -14.76 46.05
C THR A 150 20.06 -14.05 45.33
N THR A 151 20.06 -12.72 45.32
CA THR A 151 19.07 -11.94 44.52
C THR A 151 19.56 -11.56 43.11
N ALA A 152 20.78 -11.94 42.72
CA ALA A 152 21.35 -11.64 41.39
C ALA A 152 21.29 -12.81 40.38
N SER A 153 20.90 -14.02 40.82
CA SER A 153 20.86 -15.23 39.98
C SER A 153 19.52 -15.43 39.25
N SER A 154 18.45 -14.80 39.72
CA SER A 154 17.09 -15.02 39.20
C SER A 154 16.84 -14.37 37.84
N SER A 155 17.43 -13.20 37.55
CA SER A 155 17.29 -12.54 36.25
C SER A 155 18.02 -13.31 35.15
N VAL A 156 19.29 -13.65 35.37
CA VAL A 156 20.08 -14.44 34.41
C VAL A 156 19.46 -15.82 34.15
N SER A 157 18.90 -16.46 35.18
CA SER A 157 18.22 -17.76 35.02
C SER A 157 16.91 -17.66 34.23
N LYS A 158 16.19 -16.53 34.35
CA LYS A 158 14.97 -16.27 33.54
C LYS A 158 15.31 -16.00 32.08
N GLU A 159 16.30 -15.15 31.82
CA GLU A 159 16.78 -14.89 30.44
C GLU A 159 17.26 -16.19 29.78
N PHE A 160 18.04 -17.00 30.50
CA PHE A 160 18.52 -18.28 30.01
C PHE A 160 17.37 -19.27 29.75
N SER A 161 16.36 -19.31 30.62
CA SER A 161 15.16 -20.13 30.42
C SER A 161 14.37 -19.69 29.19
N GLN A 162 14.21 -18.38 28.97
CA GLN A 162 13.51 -17.83 27.81
C GLN A 162 14.25 -18.14 26.51
N HIS A 163 15.57 -17.96 26.49
CA HIS A 163 16.38 -18.30 25.31
C HIS A 163 16.30 -19.79 24.97
N ARG A 164 16.26 -20.66 25.99
CA ARG A 164 16.09 -22.10 25.80
C ARG A 164 14.72 -22.43 25.21
N GLU A 165 13.66 -21.80 25.71
CA GLU A 165 12.30 -21.97 25.18
C GLU A 165 12.17 -21.47 23.74
N ASN A 166 12.71 -20.28 23.44
CA ASN A 166 12.73 -19.74 22.09
C ASN A 166 13.47 -20.66 21.11
N LEU A 167 14.64 -21.19 21.52
CA LEU A 167 15.38 -22.14 20.69
C LEU A 167 14.57 -23.41 20.41
N TYR A 168 13.89 -23.97 21.41
CA TYR A 168 13.04 -25.13 21.20
C TYR A 168 11.84 -24.78 20.31
N SER A 169 11.20 -23.63 20.51
CA SER A 169 10.14 -23.14 19.62
C SER A 169 10.61 -23.04 18.17
N ASP A 170 11.80 -22.46 17.93
CA ASP A 170 12.34 -22.27 16.57
C ASP A 170 12.70 -23.60 15.89
N LEU A 171 13.23 -24.58 16.63
CA LEU A 171 13.65 -25.87 16.10
C LEU A 171 12.48 -26.85 15.92
N CYS A 172 11.55 -26.85 16.86
CA CYS A 172 10.46 -27.82 16.95
C CYS A 172 9.14 -27.28 16.37
N GLY A 173 9.02 -25.97 16.17
CA GLY A 173 7.75 -25.33 15.77
C GLY A 173 6.63 -25.57 16.77
N LEU A 174 6.95 -25.89 18.04
CA LEU A 174 6.02 -26.17 19.12
C LEU A 174 6.21 -25.17 20.24
N ILE A 175 5.12 -24.52 20.64
CA ILE A 175 5.10 -23.53 21.72
C ILE A 175 4.17 -24.05 22.81
N VAL A 176 4.65 -24.05 24.06
CA VAL A 176 3.81 -24.31 25.24
C VAL A 176 3.30 -22.96 25.75
N VAL A 177 2.05 -22.63 25.43
CA VAL A 177 1.41 -21.34 25.72
C VAL A 177 1.13 -21.18 27.21
N ASN A 178 0.69 -22.25 27.86
CA ASN A 178 0.35 -22.24 29.28
C ASN A 178 0.57 -23.62 29.89
N VAL A 179 0.84 -23.64 31.19
CA VAL A 179 0.97 -24.86 31.99
C VAL A 179 0.12 -24.70 33.24
N LYS A 180 -0.80 -25.63 33.48
CA LYS A 180 -1.67 -25.64 34.65
C LYS A 180 -1.52 -26.97 35.38
N SER A 181 -1.53 -26.91 36.70
CA SER A 181 -1.66 -28.11 37.53
C SER A 181 -3.13 -28.34 37.82
N ASP A 182 -3.58 -29.58 37.70
CA ASP A 182 -4.94 -29.99 38.03
C ASP A 182 -5.10 -30.24 39.54
N GLU A 183 -6.35 -30.29 40.02
CA GLU A 183 -6.69 -30.54 41.43
C GLU A 183 -6.22 -31.93 41.89
N ASP A 184 -6.20 -32.90 40.96
CA ASP A 184 -5.75 -34.28 41.18
C ASP A 184 -4.22 -34.45 41.01
N GLY A 185 -3.46 -33.37 40.84
CA GLY A 185 -2.00 -33.41 40.72
C GLY A 185 -1.46 -33.67 39.30
N GLY A 186 -2.34 -33.79 38.30
CA GLY A 186 -1.98 -33.83 36.89
C GLY A 186 -1.45 -32.49 36.35
N ILE A 187 -0.90 -32.49 35.14
CA ILE A 187 -0.40 -31.27 34.47
C ILE A 187 -1.06 -31.13 33.09
N GLU A 188 -1.77 -30.03 32.87
CA GLU A 188 -2.31 -29.61 31.58
C GLU A 188 -1.36 -28.64 30.88
N TYR A 189 -0.93 -29.00 29.68
CA TYR A 189 -0.15 -28.17 28.76
C TYR A 189 -1.05 -27.65 27.65
N ASP A 190 -1.06 -26.33 27.45
CA ASP A 190 -1.70 -25.68 26.31
C ASP A 190 -0.65 -25.46 25.22
N CYS A 191 -0.83 -26.07 24.05
CA CYS A 191 0.22 -26.21 23.04
C CYS A 191 -0.22 -25.68 21.68
N LEU A 192 0.65 -24.88 21.04
CA LEU A 192 0.48 -24.41 19.67
C LEU A 192 1.61 -24.99 18.80
N SER A 193 1.27 -25.87 17.87
CA SER A 193 2.22 -26.37 16.88
C SER A 193 2.01 -25.67 15.54
N THR A 194 3.09 -25.18 14.94
CA THR A 194 3.08 -24.42 13.69
C THR A 194 3.79 -25.18 12.59
N GLY A 195 3.23 -25.11 11.38
CA GLY A 195 3.81 -25.70 10.18
C GLY A 195 3.41 -24.96 8.92
N LYS A 196 3.80 -25.51 7.75
CA LYS A 196 3.51 -24.91 6.43
C LYS A 196 2.01 -24.88 6.14
N ASN A 197 1.28 -25.88 6.62
CA ASN A 197 -0.16 -26.03 6.38
C ASN A 197 -1.04 -25.27 7.38
N GLY A 198 -0.45 -24.57 8.35
CA GLY A 198 -1.16 -23.82 9.37
C GLY A 198 -0.64 -24.10 10.77
N ALA A 199 -1.41 -23.71 11.77
CA ALA A 199 -1.10 -23.93 13.17
C ALA A 199 -2.22 -24.76 13.83
N LEU A 200 -1.84 -25.78 14.58
CA LEU A 200 -2.74 -26.61 15.38
C LEU A 200 -2.61 -26.23 16.85
N HIS A 201 -3.74 -25.82 17.43
CA HIS A 201 -3.86 -25.56 18.85
C HIS A 201 -4.46 -26.80 19.53
N PHE A 202 -3.84 -27.28 20.60
CA PHE A 202 -4.30 -28.48 21.32
C PHE A 202 -3.84 -28.45 22.77
N LYS A 203 -4.44 -29.30 23.59
CA LYS A 203 -4.03 -29.52 24.98
C LYS A 203 -3.46 -30.91 25.15
N LEU A 204 -2.45 -31.02 26.00
CA LEU A 204 -1.92 -32.29 26.49
C LEU A 204 -2.05 -32.33 28.00
N GLN A 205 -2.81 -33.29 28.51
CA GLN A 205 -2.94 -33.53 29.95
C GLN A 205 -2.09 -34.75 30.30
N LEU A 206 -1.25 -34.60 31.33
CA LEU A 206 -0.47 -35.68 31.91
C LEU A 206 -1.08 -36.03 33.25
N ASP A 207 -1.53 -37.27 33.39
CA ASP A 207 -2.12 -37.75 34.64
C ASP A 207 -1.06 -37.79 35.76
N ALA A 208 -1.51 -37.66 37.01
CA ALA A 208 -0.63 -37.83 38.16
C ALA A 208 -0.06 -39.25 38.18
N GLU A 209 1.20 -39.38 38.60
CA GLU A 209 1.79 -40.71 38.83
C GLU A 209 1.13 -41.31 40.08
N ASP A 210 0.06 -42.08 39.89
CA ASP A 210 -0.56 -42.85 40.98
C ASP A 210 0.42 -43.95 41.42
N ASP A 211 1.12 -43.68 42.51
CA ASP A 211 2.17 -44.52 43.11
C ASP A 211 1.67 -45.89 43.63
N GLU A 212 0.36 -46.17 43.60
CA GLU A 212 -0.20 -47.31 44.33
C GLU A 212 -0.64 -48.51 43.46
N ASP A 213 -0.84 -48.37 42.13
CA ASP A 213 -1.37 -49.47 41.29
C ASP A 213 -0.63 -49.77 39.97
N GLN A 214 0.45 -49.06 39.60
CA GLN A 214 1.17 -49.32 38.34
C GLN A 214 2.23 -50.43 38.46
N VAL A 215 1.81 -51.67 38.24
CA VAL A 215 2.67 -52.83 37.94
C VAL A 215 3.23 -52.77 36.50
N ASP A 216 2.80 -51.79 35.70
CA ASP A 216 3.22 -51.62 34.31
C ASP A 216 4.39 -50.61 34.20
N ASP A 217 5.57 -51.08 33.79
CA ASP A 217 6.85 -50.35 33.57
C ASP A 217 6.80 -49.24 32.48
N ASP A 218 5.60 -48.86 32.05
CA ASP A 218 5.36 -48.14 30.80
C ASP A 218 4.98 -46.65 30.98
N GLY A 219 4.88 -46.18 32.24
CA GLY A 219 4.72 -44.78 32.63
C GLY A 219 3.33 -44.15 32.39
N PRO A 220 3.15 -42.87 32.76
CA PRO A 220 1.85 -42.18 32.71
C PRO A 220 1.33 -41.96 31.28
N TYR A 221 0.02 -41.75 31.15
CA TYR A 221 -0.64 -41.45 29.88
C TYR A 221 -0.72 -39.94 29.63
N PHE A 222 -0.61 -39.57 28.36
CA PHE A 222 -1.03 -38.27 27.86
C PHE A 222 -2.43 -38.38 27.26
N THR A 223 -3.28 -37.42 27.60
CA THR A 223 -4.57 -37.17 26.95
C THR A 223 -4.42 -35.96 26.04
N TYR A 224 -4.60 -36.16 24.73
CA TYR A 224 -4.54 -35.13 23.70
C TYR A 224 -5.95 -34.65 23.35
N ASN A 225 -6.12 -33.33 23.33
CA ASN A 225 -7.38 -32.71 22.93
C ASN A 225 -7.15 -31.60 21.87
N PRO A 226 -7.53 -31.82 20.60
CA PRO A 226 -7.39 -30.84 19.54
C PRO A 226 -8.44 -29.72 19.65
N MET A 227 -8.01 -28.46 19.56
CA MET A 227 -8.90 -27.29 19.51
C MET A 227 -9.08 -26.82 18.06
N LEU A 228 -9.78 -27.63 17.27
CA LEU A 228 -10.07 -27.38 15.87
C LEU A 228 -11.43 -26.70 15.70
N GLU A 229 -11.42 -25.50 15.12
CA GLU A 229 -12.62 -24.75 14.81
C GLU A 229 -12.99 -24.92 13.33
N PRO A 230 -14.13 -25.56 12.98
CA PRO A 230 -14.46 -25.90 11.59
C PRO A 230 -14.46 -24.73 10.60
N GLY A 231 -14.78 -23.51 11.06
CA GLY A 231 -14.76 -22.31 10.21
C GLY A 231 -13.39 -21.65 10.07
N ARG A 232 -12.52 -21.76 11.07
CA ARG A 232 -11.19 -21.12 11.07
C ARG A 232 -10.13 -22.05 10.48
N ASP A 233 -10.24 -23.34 10.79
CA ASP A 233 -9.20 -24.34 10.59
C ASP A 233 -9.53 -25.29 9.42
N GLU A 234 -10.50 -24.95 8.55
CA GLU A 234 -11.00 -25.80 7.46
C GLU A 234 -9.88 -26.37 6.56
N ARG A 235 -8.90 -25.51 6.19
CA ARG A 235 -7.75 -25.92 5.36
C ARG A 235 -6.85 -26.91 6.07
N LEU A 236 -6.62 -26.69 7.36
CA LEU A 236 -5.80 -27.58 8.19
C LEU A 236 -6.51 -28.92 8.39
N ILE A 237 -7.81 -28.88 8.71
CA ILE A 237 -8.65 -30.08 8.86
C ILE A 237 -8.62 -30.93 7.59
N ALA A 238 -8.63 -30.32 6.40
CA ALA A 238 -8.60 -31.06 5.13
C ALA A 238 -7.34 -31.92 4.95
N VAL A 239 -6.17 -31.43 5.41
CA VAL A 239 -4.87 -32.10 5.24
C VAL A 239 -4.45 -32.93 6.45
N LEU A 240 -4.96 -32.61 7.64
CA LEU A 240 -4.58 -33.25 8.90
C LEU A 240 -5.11 -34.70 8.94
N PRO A 241 -4.28 -35.71 9.28
CA PRO A 241 -4.76 -37.08 9.46
C PRO A 241 -5.90 -37.18 10.49
N PRO A 242 -6.86 -38.11 10.31
CA PRO A 242 -8.01 -38.24 11.21
C PRO A 242 -7.64 -38.42 12.69
N ILE A 243 -6.52 -39.10 12.97
CA ILE A 243 -6.04 -39.36 14.33
C ILE A 243 -5.74 -38.08 15.14
N PHE A 244 -5.46 -36.96 14.47
CA PHE A 244 -5.21 -35.66 15.13
C PHE A 244 -6.44 -34.74 15.11
N ARG A 245 -7.58 -35.22 14.60
CA ARG A 245 -8.84 -34.46 14.61
C ARG A 245 -9.70 -34.76 15.83
N ASP A 246 -9.48 -35.92 16.43
CA ASP A 246 -10.24 -36.41 17.58
C ASP A 246 -9.35 -36.48 18.83
N GLU A 247 -9.98 -36.52 19.99
CA GLU A 247 -9.30 -36.74 21.27
C GLU A 247 -8.64 -38.14 21.29
N MET A 248 -7.44 -38.23 21.84
CA MET A 248 -6.72 -39.50 21.91
C MET A 248 -5.83 -39.61 23.15
N ASN A 249 -5.64 -40.84 23.63
CA ASN A 249 -4.76 -41.12 24.77
C ASN A 249 -3.59 -41.97 24.31
N PHE A 250 -2.38 -41.61 24.74
CA PHE A 250 -1.18 -42.36 24.41
C PHE A 250 -0.18 -42.32 25.57
N LYS A 251 0.64 -43.36 25.70
CA LYS A 251 1.65 -43.43 26.75
C LYS A 251 2.73 -42.37 26.56
N ARG A 252 3.28 -41.84 27.65
CA ARG A 252 4.40 -40.88 27.62
C ARG A 252 5.59 -41.37 26.81
N THR A 253 5.87 -42.68 26.81
CA THR A 253 6.92 -43.33 26.01
C THR A 253 6.73 -43.14 24.49
N ARG A 254 5.49 -43.00 24.01
CA ARG A 254 5.16 -42.75 22.60
C ARG A 254 5.02 -41.26 22.25
N GLY A 255 5.30 -40.36 23.18
CA GLY A 255 5.17 -38.91 22.92
C GLY A 255 6.04 -38.39 21.80
N VAL A 256 7.23 -38.97 21.61
CA VAL A 256 8.13 -38.62 20.50
C VAL A 256 7.52 -39.03 19.15
N ASP A 257 6.97 -40.24 19.06
CA ASP A 257 6.34 -40.73 17.83
C ASP A 257 5.10 -39.91 17.45
N PHE A 258 4.26 -39.60 18.46
CA PHE A 258 3.12 -38.69 18.32
C PHE A 258 3.57 -37.35 17.74
N TYR A 259 4.59 -36.73 18.34
CA TYR A 259 5.08 -35.41 17.93
C TYR A 259 5.68 -35.43 16.51
N LEU A 260 6.46 -36.46 16.15
CA LEU A 260 7.02 -36.61 14.81
C LEU A 260 5.93 -36.75 13.74
N GLN A 261 4.90 -37.56 14.01
CA GLN A 261 3.76 -37.73 13.09
C GLN A 261 2.96 -36.43 12.95
N LEU A 262 2.75 -35.70 14.05
CA LEU A 262 2.06 -34.42 14.04
C LEU A 262 2.84 -33.39 13.20
N MET A 263 4.14 -33.26 13.45
CA MET A 263 5.01 -32.35 12.71
C MET A 263 5.01 -32.68 11.21
N GLN A 264 5.14 -33.96 10.85
CA GLN A 264 5.08 -34.39 9.45
C GLN A 264 3.75 -34.00 8.80
N SER A 265 2.63 -34.13 9.53
CA SER A 265 1.30 -33.74 9.04
C SER A 265 1.17 -32.23 8.79
N LEU A 266 1.78 -31.41 9.65
CA LEU A 266 1.77 -29.95 9.53
C LEU A 266 2.77 -29.41 8.49
N GLN A 267 3.78 -30.21 8.12
CA GLN A 267 4.84 -29.83 7.18
C GLN A 267 4.69 -30.44 5.78
N SER A 268 3.95 -31.55 5.64
CA SER A 268 3.78 -32.25 4.36
C SER A 268 2.88 -31.46 3.43
N SER A 269 3.44 -30.98 2.33
CA SER A 269 2.71 -30.31 1.24
C SER A 269 2.12 -31.33 0.28
#